data_AF-A0A2N1RSX5-F1
#
_entry.id   AF-A0A2N1RSX5-F1
#
_cell.length_a   1.000
_cell.length_b   1.000
_cell.length_c   1.000
_cell.angle_alpha   90.00
_cell.angle_beta   90.00
_cell.angle_gamma   90.00
#
_symmetry.space_group_name_H-M   'P 1'
#
loop_
_entity.id
_entity.type
_entity.pdbx_description
1 polymer ?
#
loop_
_entity_poly.entity_id
_entity_poly.type
_entity_poly.pdbx_seq_one_letter_code
_entity_poly.pdbx_strand_id
1 'polypeptide(L)'
;MKTIRIINISFIAILLSTGIAFSQDVTQVTFLSELDNKSTATYGDALIMFKLQSGSSVSAKGRSSSLKELYVLQGYDETDTLSKGMASLMTARYLDLGGSFMYMILDIKRYAYKACIANGIFTADGSENDKMSGPELIELFSKISDFKGGE
;
A
#
# COMPACT_ATOMS: atom_id res chain seq x y z
N MET A 1 -13.74 -21.91 48.95
CA MET A 1 -13.49 -20.47 48.65
C MET A 1 -12.32 -20.19 47.68
N LYS A 2 -11.64 -21.19 47.08
CA LYS A 2 -10.57 -20.97 46.07
C LYS A 2 -11.07 -21.02 44.62
N THR A 3 -12.14 -21.76 44.34
CA THR A 3 -12.72 -21.97 43.00
C THR A 3 -13.36 -20.71 42.41
N ILE A 4 -13.99 -19.87 43.24
CA ILE A 4 -14.65 -18.62 42.80
C ILE A 4 -13.61 -17.57 42.31
N ARG A 5 -12.41 -17.56 42.89
CA ARG A 5 -11.34 -16.64 42.47
C ARG A 5 -10.70 -17.02 41.13
N ILE A 6 -10.64 -18.31 40.79
CA ILE A 6 -10.05 -18.80 39.53
C ILE A 6 -10.98 -18.51 38.33
N ILE A 7 -12.29 -18.57 38.55
CA ILE A 7 -13.30 -18.27 37.52
C ILE A 7 -13.27 -16.79 37.12
N ASN A 8 -13.19 -15.87 38.09
CA ASN A 8 -13.12 -14.42 37.80
C ASN A 8 -11.82 -14.01 37.08
N ILE A 9 -10.69 -14.67 37.37
CA ILE A 9 -9.41 -14.37 36.70
C ILE A 9 -9.43 -14.88 35.24
N SER A 10 -10.05 -16.03 34.97
CA SER A 10 -10.18 -16.56 33.61
C SER A 10 -11.11 -15.73 32.73
N PHE A 11 -12.17 -15.14 33.31
CA PHE A 11 -13.11 -14.30 32.56
C PHE A 11 -12.51 -12.94 32.17
N ILE A 12 -11.68 -12.35 33.04
CA ILE A 12 -10.98 -11.08 32.75
C ILE A 12 -9.92 -11.25 31.66
N ALA A 13 -9.23 -12.39 31.61
CA ALA A 13 -8.21 -12.67 30.60
C ALA A 13 -8.79 -12.82 29.17
N ILE A 14 -10.02 -13.31 29.05
CA ILE A 14 -10.73 -13.47 27.76
C ILE A 14 -11.29 -12.12 27.26
N LEU A 15 -11.65 -11.21 28.18
CA LEU A 15 -12.15 -9.88 27.81
C LEU A 15 -11.03 -8.92 27.34
N LEU A 16 -9.79 -9.15 27.78
CA LEU A 16 -8.61 -8.36 27.40
C LEU A 16 -8.04 -8.75 26.03
N SER A 17 -8.28 -9.98 25.56
CA SER A 17 -7.79 -10.43 24.24
C SER A 17 -8.67 -9.99 23.07
N THR A 18 -9.95 -9.67 23.30
CA THR A 18 -10.86 -9.15 22.26
C THR A 18 -10.70 -7.65 21.99
N GLY A 19 -10.07 -6.90 22.90
CA GLY A 19 -9.86 -5.45 22.74
C GLY A 19 -8.73 -5.08 21.77
N ILE A 20 -7.81 -6.01 21.47
CA ILE A 20 -6.63 -5.74 20.64
C ILE A 20 -6.95 -5.79 19.14
N ALA A 21 -8.03 -6.47 18.74
CA ALA A 21 -8.43 -6.61 17.34
C ALA A 21 -8.95 -5.30 16.71
N PHE A 22 -9.48 -4.36 17.50
CA PHE A 22 -10.07 -3.12 16.99
C PHE A 22 -9.05 -1.99 16.75
N SER A 23 -7.80 -2.12 17.21
CA SER A 23 -6.80 -1.05 17.09
C SER A 23 -6.17 -0.97 15.69
N GLN A 24 -6.08 -2.10 14.99
CA GLN A 24 -5.51 -2.17 13.64
C GLN A 24 -6.46 -1.56 12.59
N ASP A 25 -7.77 -1.77 12.73
CA ASP A 25 -8.76 -1.16 11.85
C ASP A 25 -8.81 0.37 12.03
N VAL A 26 -8.78 0.86 13.27
CA VAL A 26 -8.89 2.30 13.55
C VAL A 26 -7.69 3.08 13.00
N THR A 27 -6.47 2.54 13.11
CA THR A 27 -5.27 3.19 12.55
C THR A 27 -5.27 3.22 11.02
N GLN A 28 -5.73 2.14 10.37
CA GLN A 28 -5.88 2.12 8.90
C GLN A 28 -6.97 3.07 8.41
N VAL A 29 -8.13 3.09 9.08
CA VAL A 29 -9.24 4.00 8.74
C VAL A 29 -8.82 5.47 8.91
N THR A 30 -8.05 5.78 9.95
CA THR A 30 -7.55 7.14 10.17
C THR A 30 -6.58 7.56 9.07
N PHE A 31 -5.64 6.69 8.69
CA PHE A 31 -4.71 6.96 7.59
C PHE A 31 -5.44 7.15 6.25
N LEU A 32 -6.41 6.29 5.90
CA LEU A 32 -7.16 6.43 4.66
C LEU A 32 -8.00 7.72 4.64
N SER A 33 -8.60 8.09 5.77
CA SER A 33 -9.34 9.35 5.88
C SER A 33 -8.41 10.56 5.76
N GLU A 34 -7.21 10.53 6.32
CA GLU A 34 -6.23 11.60 6.15
C GLU A 34 -5.72 11.67 4.71
N LEU A 35 -5.48 10.52 4.09
CA LEU A 35 -5.02 10.43 2.71
C LEU A 35 -6.05 10.99 1.75
N ASP A 36 -7.33 10.63 1.87
CA ASP A 36 -8.41 11.12 1.01
C ASP A 36 -8.50 12.66 0.97
N ASN A 37 -8.11 13.33 2.06
CA ASN A 37 -8.10 14.79 2.14
C ASN A 37 -6.82 15.45 1.59
N LYS A 38 -5.80 14.69 1.17
CA LYS A 38 -4.54 15.24 0.65
C LYS A 38 -4.68 15.62 -0.83
N SER A 39 -4.48 16.91 -1.12
CA SER A 39 -4.36 17.42 -2.50
C SER A 39 -3.12 16.90 -3.23
N THR A 40 -2.09 16.48 -2.50
CA THR A 40 -0.87 15.87 -3.05
C THR A 40 -0.37 14.83 -2.07
N ALA A 41 -0.34 13.57 -2.52
CA ALA A 41 0.22 12.46 -1.78
C ALA A 41 1.75 12.50 -1.81
N THR A 42 2.38 11.90 -0.80
CA THR A 42 3.83 11.74 -0.76
C THR A 42 4.25 10.32 -1.14
N TYR A 43 5.53 10.15 -1.44
CA TYR A 43 6.12 8.82 -1.64
C TYR A 43 5.94 7.93 -0.40
N GLY A 44 6.02 8.50 0.81
CA GLY A 44 5.72 7.82 2.06
C GLY A 44 4.29 7.28 2.14
N ASP A 45 3.29 8.05 1.68
CA ASP A 45 1.89 7.60 1.62
C ASP A 45 1.74 6.36 0.74
N ALA A 46 2.37 6.36 -0.45
CA ALA A 46 2.39 5.20 -1.35
C ALA A 46 3.06 3.98 -0.70
N LEU A 47 4.19 4.16 -0.01
CA LEU A 47 4.87 3.08 0.71
C LEU A 47 3.98 2.45 1.78
N ILE A 48 3.19 3.26 2.50
CA ILE A 48 2.23 2.75 3.49
C ILE A 48 1.14 1.94 2.79
N MET A 49 0.55 2.45 1.71
CA MET A 49 -0.47 1.71 0.95
C MET A 49 0.05 0.36 0.42
N PHE A 50 1.27 0.30 -0.14
CA PHE A 50 1.87 -0.97 -0.59
C PHE A 50 2.17 -1.94 0.56
N LYS A 51 2.54 -1.42 1.74
CA LYS A 51 2.72 -2.25 2.95
C LYS A 51 1.38 -2.86 3.38
N LEU A 52 0.32 -2.05 3.41
CA LEU A 52 -1.03 -2.51 3.75
C LEU A 52 -1.52 -3.58 2.76
N GLN A 53 -1.37 -3.32 1.46
CA GLN A 53 -1.79 -4.25 0.40
C GLN A 53 -1.01 -5.56 0.39
N SER A 54 0.26 -5.55 0.78
CA SER A 54 1.09 -6.76 0.80
C SER A 54 0.82 -7.68 2.00
N GLY A 55 -0.13 -7.34 2.87
CA GLY A 55 -0.40 -8.08 4.11
C GLY A 55 0.76 -8.03 5.12
N SER A 56 1.79 -7.22 4.84
CA SER A 56 2.86 -6.93 5.78
C SER A 56 2.28 -6.04 6.87
N SER A 57 1.87 -6.68 7.97
CA SER A 57 1.55 -6.01 9.24
C SER A 57 2.50 -4.83 9.47
N VAL A 58 1.96 -3.69 9.90
CA VAL A 58 2.71 -2.54 10.44
C VAL A 58 3.33 -2.94 11.80
N SER A 59 4.00 -4.09 11.85
CA SER A 59 4.71 -4.60 13.02
C SER A 59 6.20 -4.47 12.76
N ALA A 60 6.81 -3.60 13.56
CA ALA A 60 8.24 -3.62 13.76
C ALA A 60 8.68 -5.04 14.15
N LYS A 61 9.77 -5.49 13.50
CA LYS A 61 10.48 -6.76 13.72
C LYS A 61 9.77 -8.03 13.25
N GLY A 62 10.28 -8.53 12.13
CA GLY A 62 10.32 -9.96 11.87
C GLY A 62 9.87 -10.34 10.47
N ARG A 63 10.85 -10.57 9.59
CA ARG A 63 10.70 -11.31 8.31
C ARG A 63 9.98 -10.54 7.18
N SER A 64 10.42 -9.31 6.92
CA SER A 64 10.00 -8.47 5.78
C SER A 64 11.23 -7.85 5.10
N SER A 65 12.00 -8.67 4.38
CA SER A 65 13.13 -8.20 3.58
C SER A 65 12.92 -8.39 2.08
N SER A 66 12.16 -9.39 1.63
CA SER A 66 11.95 -9.65 0.20
C SER A 66 10.86 -8.79 -0.46
N LEU A 67 9.74 -8.52 0.21
CA LEU A 67 8.64 -7.72 -0.39
C LEU A 67 8.89 -6.22 -0.34
N LYS A 68 9.61 -5.73 0.69
CA LYS A 68 9.98 -4.32 0.81
C LYS A 68 10.90 -3.86 -0.32
N GLU A 69 11.73 -4.74 -0.87
CA GLU A 69 12.67 -4.35 -1.93
C GLU A 69 12.00 -4.22 -3.31
N LEU A 70 10.87 -4.88 -3.54
CA LEU A 70 10.27 -4.94 -4.87
C LEU A 70 9.70 -3.59 -5.33
N TYR A 71 8.96 -2.88 -4.46
CA TYR A 71 8.31 -1.62 -4.84
C TYR A 71 9.03 -0.36 -4.33
N VAL A 72 10.13 -0.50 -3.58
CA VAL A 72 10.90 0.65 -3.09
C VAL A 72 11.80 1.19 -4.20
N LEU A 73 11.64 2.48 -4.50
CA LEU A 73 12.48 3.24 -5.40
C LEU A 73 13.67 3.81 -4.63
N GLN A 74 14.86 3.71 -5.22
CA GLN A 74 16.08 4.30 -4.66
C GLN A 74 16.16 5.80 -4.99
N GLY A 75 16.70 6.60 -4.05
CA GLY A 75 16.92 8.03 -4.25
C GLY A 75 15.70 8.93 -4.05
N TYR A 76 14.65 8.42 -3.39
CA TYR A 76 13.47 9.19 -2.97
C TYR A 76 13.34 9.21 -1.45
N ASP A 77 12.94 10.36 -0.92
CA ASP A 77 12.59 10.54 0.49
C ASP A 77 11.08 10.32 0.70
N GLU A 78 10.66 9.88 1.89
CA GLU A 78 9.24 9.66 2.20
C GLU A 78 8.40 10.95 2.10
N THR A 79 9.04 12.12 2.22
CA THR A 79 8.40 13.44 2.09
C THR A 79 8.31 13.94 0.64
N ASP A 80 8.94 13.26 -0.31
CA ASP A 80 8.88 13.66 -1.72
C ASP A 80 7.44 13.60 -2.25
N THR A 81 7.11 14.56 -3.13
CA THR A 81 5.83 14.55 -3.83
C THR A 81 5.70 13.31 -4.71
N LEU A 82 4.61 12.58 -4.56
CA LEU A 82 4.31 11.41 -5.38
C LEU A 82 3.89 11.85 -6.78
N SER A 83 4.61 11.38 -7.79
CA SER A 83 4.18 11.51 -9.19
C SER A 83 3.51 10.23 -9.69
N LYS A 84 2.63 10.34 -10.70
CA LYS A 84 1.99 9.17 -11.35
C LYS A 84 3.04 8.17 -11.86
N GLY A 85 4.17 8.66 -12.36
CA GLY A 85 5.30 7.84 -12.79
C GLY A 85 6.01 7.09 -11.66
N MET A 86 6.13 7.70 -10.47
CA MET A 86 6.65 6.99 -9.28
C MET A 86 5.69 5.87 -8.88
N ALA A 87 4.41 6.22 -8.70
CA ALA A 87 3.37 5.24 -8.34
C ALA A 87 3.28 4.11 -9.36
N SER A 88 3.40 4.40 -10.65
CA SER A 88 3.42 3.41 -11.73
C SER A 88 4.62 2.49 -11.64
N LEU A 89 5.82 3.01 -11.36
CA LEU A 89 7.02 2.20 -11.23
C LEU A 89 6.92 1.26 -10.03
N MET A 90 6.44 1.75 -8.88
CA MET A 90 6.16 0.92 -7.72
C MET A 90 5.13 -0.16 -8.04
N THR A 91 4.05 0.20 -8.73
CA THR A 91 2.96 -0.71 -9.12
C THR A 91 3.44 -1.79 -10.10
N ALA A 92 4.18 -1.40 -11.13
CA ALA A 92 4.70 -2.32 -12.13
C ALA A 92 5.63 -3.35 -11.52
N ARG A 93 6.49 -2.95 -10.58
CA ARG A 93 7.33 -3.90 -9.82
C ARG A 93 6.53 -4.74 -8.84
N TYR A 94 5.52 -4.17 -8.18
CA TYR A 94 4.67 -4.89 -7.23
C TYR A 94 3.82 -5.98 -7.89
N LEU A 95 3.39 -5.74 -9.13
CA LEU A 95 2.56 -6.66 -9.93
C LEU A 95 3.36 -7.49 -10.93
N ASP A 96 4.69 -7.31 -10.99
CA ASP A 96 5.56 -7.94 -11.99
C ASP A 96 5.03 -7.77 -13.43
N LEU A 97 4.65 -6.53 -13.79
CA LEU A 97 4.00 -6.25 -15.07
C LEU A 97 4.99 -6.44 -16.24
N GLY A 98 4.83 -7.52 -17.01
CA GLY A 98 5.57 -7.76 -18.26
C GLY A 98 4.98 -7.06 -19.49
N GLY A 99 3.84 -6.37 -19.38
CA GLY A 99 3.04 -5.87 -20.51
C GLY A 99 3.69 -4.81 -21.41
N SER A 100 4.91 -4.35 -21.10
CA SER A 100 5.68 -3.47 -21.97
C SER A 100 7.10 -3.99 -22.11
N PHE A 101 7.47 -4.40 -23.33
CA PHE A 101 8.84 -4.79 -23.68
C PHE A 101 9.88 -3.74 -23.26
N MET A 102 9.54 -2.46 -23.37
CA MET A 102 10.43 -1.36 -22.96
C MET A 102 10.55 -1.21 -21.45
N TYR A 103 9.50 -1.58 -20.69
CA TYR A 103 9.59 -1.63 -19.23
C TYR A 103 10.54 -2.74 -18.78
N MET A 104 10.44 -3.93 -19.39
CA MET A 104 11.32 -5.07 -19.08
C MET A 104 12.82 -4.77 -19.33
N ILE A 105 13.14 -3.82 -20.21
CA ILE A 105 14.53 -3.46 -20.53
C ILE A 105 15.05 -2.29 -19.70
N LEU A 106 14.23 -1.25 -19.49
CA LEU A 106 14.71 0.02 -18.95
C LEU A 106 14.23 0.33 -17.53
N ASP A 107 13.15 -0.31 -17.03
CA ASP A 107 12.61 -0.14 -15.67
C ASP A 107 12.55 1.32 -15.18
N ILE A 108 12.17 2.24 -16.07
CA ILE A 108 12.01 3.68 -15.77
C ILE A 108 10.53 4.09 -15.69
N LYS A 109 10.27 5.16 -14.93
CA LYS A 109 8.92 5.72 -14.67
C LYS A 109 8.06 5.86 -15.92
N ARG A 110 8.63 6.38 -17.01
CA ARG A 110 7.91 6.62 -18.28
C ARG A 110 7.33 5.33 -18.85
N TYR A 111 8.11 4.24 -18.86
CA TYR A 111 7.65 2.97 -19.41
C TYR A 111 6.78 2.20 -18.42
N ALA A 112 7.03 2.34 -17.11
CA ALA A 112 6.13 1.80 -16.10
C ALA A 112 4.73 2.43 -16.18
N TYR A 113 4.63 3.74 -16.39
CA TYR A 113 3.34 4.43 -16.60
C TYR A 113 2.61 3.89 -17.83
N LYS A 114 3.32 3.70 -18.94
CA LYS A 114 2.73 3.07 -20.15
C LYS A 114 2.31 1.62 -19.93
N ALA A 115 3.08 0.83 -19.17
CA ALA A 115 2.70 -0.54 -18.82
C ALA A 115 1.43 -0.58 -17.96
N CYS A 116 1.31 0.33 -16.98
CA CYS A 116 0.12 0.42 -16.15
C CYS A 116 -1.12 0.86 -16.97
N ILE A 117 -0.95 1.77 -17.94
CA ILE A 117 -2.05 2.12 -18.87
C ILE A 117 -2.47 0.92 -19.72
N ALA A 118 -1.51 0.17 -20.27
CA ALA A 118 -1.80 -1.00 -21.09
C ALA A 118 -2.56 -2.10 -20.34
N ASN A 119 -2.36 -2.19 -19.01
CA ASN A 119 -3.05 -3.13 -18.13
C ASN A 119 -4.33 -2.55 -17.49
N GLY A 120 -4.76 -1.35 -17.88
CA GLY A 120 -5.98 -0.73 -17.36
C GLY A 120 -5.89 -0.25 -15.90
N ILE A 121 -4.69 -0.18 -15.34
CA ILE A 121 -4.44 0.29 -13.96
C ILE A 121 -4.49 1.82 -13.90
N PHE A 122 -3.93 2.47 -14.92
CA PHE A 122 -4.04 3.92 -15.12
C PHE A 122 -4.83 4.21 -16.39
N THR A 123 -5.49 5.36 -16.40
CA THR A 123 -6.09 5.96 -17.58
C THR A 123 -5.03 6.72 -18.39
N ALA A 124 -5.29 6.91 -19.69
CA ALA A 124 -4.35 7.55 -20.61
C ALA A 124 -4.38 9.10 -20.54
N ASP A 125 -5.20 9.66 -19.67
CA ASP A 125 -5.34 11.09 -19.41
C ASP A 125 -4.31 11.54 -18.34
N GLY A 126 -3.11 11.86 -18.80
CA GLY A 126 -2.10 12.46 -17.94
C GLY A 126 -0.67 12.20 -18.39
N SER A 127 0.23 12.62 -17.52
CA SER A 127 1.67 12.52 -17.67
C SER A 127 2.26 11.80 -16.46
N GLU A 128 3.36 11.07 -16.68
CA GLU A 128 4.12 10.44 -15.59
C GLU A 128 4.70 11.45 -14.58
N ASN A 129 4.77 12.72 -14.97
CA ASN A 129 5.25 13.82 -14.16
C ASN A 129 4.13 14.50 -13.36
N ASP A 130 2.88 14.14 -13.60
CA ASP A 130 1.75 14.71 -12.86
C ASP A 130 1.81 14.26 -11.41
N LYS A 131 1.46 15.19 -10.52
CA LYS A 131 1.32 14.91 -9.09
C LYS A 131 0.11 14.02 -8.88
N MET A 132 0.20 13.15 -7.89
CA MET A 132 -0.89 12.28 -7.49
C MET A 132 -1.51 12.82 -6.21
N SER A 133 -2.82 12.99 -6.21
CA SER A 133 -3.60 13.28 -5.01
C SER A 133 -3.83 12.02 -4.19
N GLY A 134 -4.24 12.18 -2.94
CA GLY A 134 -4.59 11.06 -2.07
C GLY A 134 -5.76 10.20 -2.59
N PRO A 135 -6.88 10.79 -3.06
CA PRO A 135 -7.95 10.03 -3.69
C PRO A 135 -7.50 9.24 -4.92
N GLU A 136 -6.67 9.82 -5.79
CA GLU A 136 -6.10 9.09 -6.94
C GLU A 136 -5.22 7.91 -6.51
N LEU A 137 -4.48 8.06 -5.40
CA LEU A 137 -3.69 6.97 -4.83
C LEU A 137 -4.61 5.85 -4.28
N ILE A 138 -5.70 6.20 -3.59
CA ILE A 138 -6.68 5.21 -3.11
C ILE A 138 -7.31 4.47 -4.30
N GLU A 139 -7.70 5.19 -5.34
CA GLU A 139 -8.26 4.60 -6.57
C GLU A 139 -7.28 3.64 -7.25
N LEU A 140 -6.00 4.02 -7.34
CA LEU A 140 -4.94 3.14 -7.86
C LEU A 140 -4.92 1.81 -7.12
N PHE A 141 -5.04 1.81 -5.79
CA PHE A 141 -5.05 0.57 -5.00
C PHE A 141 -6.33 -0.26 -5.17
N SER A 142 -7.46 0.39 -5.45
CA SER A 142 -8.66 -0.31 -5.91
C SER A 142 -8.38 -1.05 -7.22
N LYS A 143 -7.77 -0.37 -8.21
CA LYS A 143 -7.41 -0.99 -9.50
C LYS A 143 -6.39 -2.12 -9.36
N ILE A 144 -5.40 -1.97 -8.49
CA ILE A 144 -4.42 -3.02 -8.18
C ILE A 144 -5.13 -4.25 -7.57
N SER A 145 -6.09 -4.04 -6.67
CA SER A 145 -6.86 -5.11 -6.05
C SER A 145 -7.75 -5.82 -7.07
N ASP A 146 -8.43 -5.07 -7.94
CA ASP A 146 -9.24 -5.62 -9.03
C ASP A 146 -8.38 -6.46 -9.99
N PHE A 147 -7.18 -5.96 -10.33
CA PHE A 147 -6.23 -6.67 -11.19
C PHE A 147 -5.80 -8.01 -10.57
N LYS A 148 -5.53 -8.06 -9.26
CA LYS A 148 -5.14 -9.29 -8.56
C LYS A 148 -6.30 -10.27 -8.31
N GLY A 149 -7.53 -9.77 -8.16
CA GLY A 149 -8.71 -10.58 -7.91
C GLY A 149 -9.38 -11.14 -9.17
N GLY A 150 -8.94 -10.68 -10.35
CA GLY A 150 -9.42 -11.14 -11.65
C GLY A 150 -8.61 -12.27 -12.29
N GLU A 151 -7.52 -12.72 -11.64
CA GLU A 151 -6.79 -13.96 -11.94
C GLU A 151 -7.31 -15.14 -11.09
#